data_AF-A0A920A813-F1
#
_entry.id   AF-A0A920A813-F1
#
_cell.length_a   1.000
_cell.length_b   1.000
_cell.length_c   1.000
_cell.angle_alpha   90.00
_cell.angle_beta   90.00
_cell.angle_gamma   90.00
#
_symmetry.space_group_name_H-M   'P 1'
#
loop_
_entity.id
_entity.type
_entity.pdbx_description
1 polymer ?
#
loop_
_entity_poly.entity_id
_entity_poly.type
_entity_poly.pdbx_seq_one_letter_code
_entity_poly.pdbx_strand_id
1 'polypeptide(L)'
;MSALFAAVILTPAPEAREVEGIAAIVNDEVISLYDVDQRVELYFVSSGIVRSRETVERLREQALRELVDKKLQMQEARRVEISIEEEEIEREINRLSEGFSTSQTSIP
;
A
#
# COMPACT_ATOMS: atom_id res chain seq x y z
N MET A 1 43.55 -25.61 -38.48
CA MET A 1 42.89 -26.42 -37.44
C MET A 1 42.02 -25.46 -36.64
N SER A 2 40.80 -25.21 -37.10
CA SER A 2 39.91 -24.20 -36.52
C SER A 2 39.07 -24.86 -35.43
N ALA A 3 39.25 -24.42 -34.19
CA ALA A 3 38.43 -24.84 -33.06
C ALA A 3 37.15 -23.99 -33.02
N LEU A 4 36.01 -24.65 -33.14
CA LEU A 4 34.69 -24.05 -33.03
C LEU A 4 34.34 -23.92 -31.54
N PHE A 5 34.26 -22.69 -31.03
CA PHE A 5 33.75 -22.40 -29.69
C PHE A 5 32.22 -22.47 -29.71
N ALA A 6 31.63 -23.43 -28.99
CA ALA A 6 30.20 -23.46 -28.74
C ALA A 6 29.89 -22.60 -27.51
N ALA A 7 29.18 -21.48 -27.71
CA ALA A 7 28.69 -20.64 -26.63
C ALA A 7 27.39 -21.25 -26.06
N VAL A 8 27.42 -21.65 -24.79
CA VAL A 8 26.23 -22.05 -24.03
C VAL A 8 25.51 -20.76 -23.61
N ILE A 9 24.34 -20.51 -24.16
CA ILE A 9 23.47 -19.41 -23.73
C ILE A 9 22.72 -19.89 -22.48
N LEU A 10 23.10 -19.38 -21.31
CA LEU A 10 22.37 -19.58 -20.07
C LEU A 10 21.14 -18.64 -20.09
N THR A 11 19.97 -19.20 -20.38
CA THR A 11 18.71 -18.46 -20.20
C THR A 11 18.46 -18.27 -18.70
N PRO A 12 18.36 -17.04 -18.17
CA PRO A 12 17.98 -16.84 -16.79
C PRO A 12 16.58 -17.40 -16.57
N ALA A 13 16.42 -18.24 -15.55
CA ALA A 13 15.11 -18.75 -15.15
C ALA A 13 14.24 -17.57 -14.71
N PRO A 14 12.93 -17.58 -15.02
CA PRO A 14 12.04 -16.55 -14.51
C PRO A 14 12.05 -16.61 -12.99
N GLU A 15 12.45 -15.52 -12.33
CA GLU A 15 12.24 -15.35 -10.89
C GLU A 15 10.74 -15.46 -10.66
N ALA A 16 10.32 -16.50 -9.94
CA ALA A 16 8.95 -16.65 -9.51
C ALA A 16 8.60 -15.41 -8.70
N ARG A 17 7.74 -14.54 -9.25
CA ARG A 17 7.17 -13.43 -8.50
C ARG A 17 6.48 -14.05 -7.29
N GLU A 18 7.02 -13.81 -6.11
CA GLU A 18 6.40 -14.20 -4.86
C GLU A 18 5.04 -13.51 -4.86
N VAL A 19 3.97 -14.27 -5.13
CA VAL A 19 2.61 -13.76 -5.05
C VAL A 19 2.39 -13.52 -3.57
N GLU A 20 2.63 -12.29 -3.13
CA GLU A 20 2.24 -11.81 -1.80
C GLU A 20 0.80 -12.27 -1.59
N GLY A 21 0.60 -13.09 -0.56
CA GLY A 21 -0.62 -13.88 -0.43
C GLY A 21 -1.90 -13.03 -0.47
N ILE A 22 -3.02 -13.68 -0.74
CA ILE A 22 -4.32 -13.02 -0.80
C ILE A 22 -4.87 -12.88 0.63
N ALA A 23 -5.12 -11.66 1.07
CA ALA A 23 -5.75 -11.38 2.35
C ALA A 23 -7.28 -11.41 2.24
N ALA A 24 -7.82 -10.86 1.16
CA ALA A 24 -9.25 -10.91 0.82
C ALA A 24 -9.49 -10.67 -0.68
N ILE A 25 -10.68 -11.05 -1.13
CA ILE A 25 -11.21 -10.72 -2.45
C ILE A 25 -12.51 -9.94 -2.22
N VAL A 26 -12.63 -8.77 -2.85
CA VAL A 26 -13.78 -7.85 -2.71
C VAL A 26 -14.35 -7.60 -4.09
N ASN A 27 -15.47 -8.24 -4.40
CA ASN A 27 -15.98 -8.40 -5.77
C ASN A 27 -14.87 -9.00 -6.65
N ASP A 28 -14.42 -8.28 -7.68
CA ASP A 28 -13.42 -8.77 -8.64
C ASP A 28 -11.99 -8.28 -8.36
N GLU A 29 -11.76 -7.64 -7.20
CA GLU A 29 -10.45 -7.08 -6.87
C GLU A 29 -9.85 -7.70 -5.60
N VAL A 30 -8.53 -7.87 -5.62
CA VAL A 30 -7.76 -8.48 -4.53
C VAL A 30 -7.24 -7.42 -3.56
N ILE A 31 -7.20 -7.79 -2.28
CA ILE A 31 -6.41 -7.15 -1.22
C ILE A 31 -5.28 -8.11 -0.85
N SER A 32 -4.03 -7.66 -1.00
CA SER A 32 -2.84 -8.48 -0.71
C SER A 32 -2.50 -8.46 0.78
N LEU A 33 -1.72 -9.45 1.23
CA LEU A 33 -1.12 -9.43 2.57
C LEU A 33 -0.19 -8.23 2.77
N TYR A 34 0.50 -7.80 1.71
CA TYR A 34 1.34 -6.61 1.73
C TYR A 34 0.53 -5.35 2.04
N ASP A 35 -0.64 -5.16 1.42
CA ASP A 35 -1.51 -4.01 1.69
C ASP A 35 -1.90 -3.94 3.18
N VAL A 36 -2.23 -5.09 3.77
CA VAL A 36 -2.57 -5.20 5.19
C VAL A 36 -1.37 -4.84 6.06
N ASP A 37 -0.20 -5.38 5.76
CA ASP A 37 1.02 -5.13 6.54
C ASP A 37 1.51 -3.67 6.42
N GLN A 38 1.44 -3.06 5.24
CA GLN A 38 1.72 -1.63 5.03
C GLN A 38 0.81 -0.75 5.88
N ARG A 39 -0.47 -1.09 5.97
CA ARG A 39 -1.42 -0.35 6.79
C ARG A 39 -1.11 -0.48 8.29
N VAL A 40 -0.72 -1.67 8.73
CA VAL A 40 -0.30 -1.90 10.12
C VAL A 40 0.95 -1.08 10.45
N GLU A 41 1.93 -1.03 9.54
CA GLU A 41 3.12 -0.21 9.72
C GLU A 41 2.77 1.29 9.82
N LEU A 42 1.84 1.76 8.98
CA LEU A 42 1.35 3.14 9.05
C LEU A 42 0.76 3.47 10.42
N TYR A 43 0.04 2.54 11.06
CA TYR A 43 -0.46 2.78 12.42
C TYR A 43 0.68 2.94 13.42
N PHE A 44 1.74 2.13 13.35
CA PHE A 44 2.86 2.24 14.27
C PHE A 44 3.63 3.56 14.11
N VAL A 45 3.89 4.00 12.87
CA VAL A 45 4.62 5.25 12.63
C VAL A 45 3.80 6.50 12.98
N SER A 46 2.47 6.43 12.93
CA SER A 46 1.59 7.59 13.13
C SER A 46 1.07 7.79 14.55
N SER A 47 1.01 6.73 15.37
CA SER A 47 0.29 6.76 16.66
C SER A 47 1.12 6.40 17.90
N GLY A 48 2.39 6.00 17.72
CA GLY A 48 3.28 5.65 18.83
C GLY A 48 2.84 4.41 19.64
N ILE A 49 1.92 3.60 19.10
CA ILE A 49 1.45 2.37 19.72
C ILE A 49 2.61 1.39 19.93
N VAL A 50 2.65 0.76 21.11
CA VAL A 50 3.65 -0.27 21.41
C VAL A 50 3.42 -1.51 20.52
N ARG A 51 4.48 -1.91 19.82
CA ARG A 51 4.48 -3.11 18.98
C ARG A 51 4.56 -4.37 19.84
N SER A 52 3.47 -5.11 19.90
CA SER A 52 3.38 -6.46 20.48
C SER A 52 2.68 -7.39 19.50
N ARG A 53 2.83 -8.71 19.67
CA ARG A 53 2.15 -9.70 18.80
C ARG A 53 0.63 -9.51 18.81
N GLU A 54 0.04 -9.37 19.99
CA GLU A 54 -1.39 -9.15 20.17
C GLU A 54 -1.87 -7.86 19.47
N THR A 55 -1.11 -6.77 19.62
CA THR A 55 -1.43 -5.51 18.94
C THR A 55 -1.33 -5.64 17.42
N VAL A 56 -0.31 -6.33 16.90
CA VAL A 56 -0.17 -6.57 15.46
C VAL A 56 -1.35 -7.37 14.92
N GLU A 57 -1.74 -8.45 15.58
CA GLU A 57 -2.89 -9.29 15.16
C GLU A 57 -4.19 -8.47 15.14
N ARG A 58 -4.46 -7.68 16.19
CA ARG A 58 -5.61 -6.78 16.24
C ARG A 58 -5.58 -5.71 15.14
N LEU A 59 -4.42 -5.09 14.90
CA LEU A 59 -4.28 -4.07 13.87
C LEU A 59 -4.39 -4.65 12.46
N ARG A 60 -3.97 -5.90 12.23
CA ARG A 60 -4.19 -6.60 10.95
C ARG A 60 -5.67 -6.78 10.66
N GLU A 61 -6.45 -7.21 11.65
CA GLU A 61 -7.91 -7.32 11.49
C GLU A 61 -8.55 -5.96 11.18
N GLN A 62 -8.12 -4.90 11.88
CA GLN A 62 -8.62 -3.56 11.65
C GLN A 62 -8.24 -3.06 10.25
N ALA A 63 -6.97 -3.23 9.85
CA ALA A 63 -6.45 -2.85 8.55
C ALA A 63 -7.21 -3.55 7.42
N LEU A 64 -7.46 -4.87 7.55
CA LEU A 64 -8.20 -5.62 6.55
C LEU A 64 -9.62 -5.07 6.38
N ARG A 65 -10.35 -4.82 7.47
CA ARG A 65 -11.70 -4.23 7.42
C ARG A 65 -11.70 -2.87 6.72
N GLU A 66 -10.76 -2.00 7.10
CA GLU A 66 -10.65 -0.67 6.50
C GLU A 66 -10.28 -0.73 5.01
N LEU A 67 -9.42 -1.67 4.60
CA LEU A 67 -9.07 -1.89 3.21
C LEU A 67 -10.26 -2.40 2.39
N VAL A 68 -11.07 -3.31 2.95
CA VAL A 68 -12.31 -3.78 2.33
C VAL A 68 -13.27 -2.61 2.11
N ASP A 69 -13.53 -1.81 3.15
CA ASP A 69 -14.42 -0.66 3.06
C ASP A 69 -13.93 0.35 2.02
N LYS A 70 -12.63 0.68 2.02
CA LYS A 70 -12.03 1.58 1.04
C LYS A 70 -12.15 1.01 -0.38
N LYS A 71 -11.99 -0.29 -0.57
CA LYS A 71 -12.13 -0.93 -1.88
C LYS A 71 -13.55 -0.77 -2.42
N LEU A 72 -14.56 -1.02 -1.58
CA LEU A 72 -15.97 -0.84 -1.92
C LEU A 72 -16.29 0.63 -2.24
N GLN A 73 -15.79 1.56 -1.43
CA GLN A 73 -15.95 3.00 -1.68
C GLN A 73 -15.34 3.43 -3.02
N MET A 74 -14.13 2.95 -3.32
CA MET A 74 -13.46 3.25 -4.59
C MET A 74 -14.18 2.66 -5.80
N GLN A 75 -14.77 1.46 -5.66
CA GLN A 75 -15.61 0.86 -6.70
C GLN A 75 -16.85 1.70 -6.95
N GLU A 76 -17.51 2.14 -5.88
CA GLU A 76 -18.70 2.98 -5.96
C GLU A 76 -18.39 4.35 -6.58
N ALA A 77 -17.31 5.00 -6.16
CA ALA A 77 -16.86 6.27 -6.72
C ALA A 77 -16.59 6.19 -8.23
N ARG A 78 -15.99 5.09 -8.70
CA ARG A 78 -15.84 4.83 -10.14
C ARG A 78 -17.17 4.60 -10.84
N ARG A 79 -18.10 3.89 -10.19
CA ARG A 79 -19.43 3.61 -10.73
C ARG A 79 -20.26 4.88 -10.94
N VAL A 80 -20.09 5.88 -10.07
CA VAL A 80 -20.76 7.18 -10.17
C VAL A 80 -19.89 8.26 -10.84
N GLU A 81 -18.81 7.85 -11.52
CA GLU A 81 -17.94 8.72 -12.33
C GLU A 81 -17.36 9.93 -11.57
N ILE A 82 -17.02 9.75 -10.28
CA ILE A 82 -16.31 10.79 -9.53
C ILE A 82 -14.86 10.85 -10.02
N SER A 83 -14.50 11.93 -10.70
CA SER A 83 -13.14 12.29 -11.07
C SER A 83 -12.65 13.49 -10.26
N ILE A 84 -11.40 13.45 -9.82
CA ILE A 84 -10.74 14.56 -9.12
C ILE A 84 -9.65 15.10 -10.04
N GLU A 85 -9.64 16.42 -10.23
CA GLU A 85 -8.62 17.10 -11.02
C GLU A 85 -7.30 17.15 -10.26
N GLU A 86 -6.17 17.04 -10.96
CA GLU A 86 -4.83 17.06 -10.34
C GLU A 86 -4.58 18.35 -9.54
N GLU A 87 -5.09 19.48 -10.02
CA GLU A 87 -4.98 20.77 -9.32
C GLU A 87 -5.70 20.74 -7.96
N GLU A 88 -6.80 20.00 -7.84
CA GLU A 88 -7.49 19.81 -6.56
C GLU A 88 -6.65 18.97 -5.60
N ILE A 89 -6.01 17.91 -6.10
CA ILE A 89 -5.09 17.09 -5.31
C ILE A 89 -3.92 17.95 -4.79
N GLU A 90 -3.29 18.74 -5.65
CA GLU A 90 -2.17 19.60 -5.28
C GLU A 90 -2.58 20.66 -4.24
N ARG A 91 -3.75 21.30 -4.41
CA ARG A 91 -4.29 22.24 -3.42
C ARG A 91 -4.50 21.59 -2.06
N GLU A 92 -5.06 20.38 -2.02
CA GLU A 92 -5.27 19.66 -0.75
C GLU A 92 -3.95 19.20 -0.11
N ILE A 93 -2.96 18.76 -0.90
CA ILE A 93 -1.60 18.45 -0.39
C ILE A 93 -0.94 19.69 0.23
N ASN A 94 -1.05 20.84 -0.42
CA ASN A 94 -0.51 22.10 0.10
C ASN A 94 -1.19 22.51 1.41
N ARG A 95 -2.52 22.41 1.47
CA ARG A 95 -3.32 22.67 2.68
C ARG A 95 -2.91 21.77 3.85
N LEU A 96 -2.68 20.48 3.61
CA LEU A 96 -2.20 19.56 4.64
C LEU A 96 -0.80 19.96 5.14
N SER A 97 0.11 20.33 4.23
CA SER A 97 1.49 20.73 4.53
C SER A 97 1.57 22.00 5.41
N GLU A 98 0.67 22.96 5.18
CA GLU A 98 0.53 24.16 6.02
C GLU A 98 0.09 23.81 7.45
N GLY A 99 -0.83 22.86 7.60
CA GLY A 99 -1.30 22.36 8.90
C GLY A 99 -0.17 21.74 9.73
N PHE A 100 0.70 20.94 9.11
CA PHE A 100 1.86 20.33 9.79
C PHE A 100 2.95 21.35 10.17
N SER A 101 3.07 22.46 9.45
CA SER A 101 4.07 23.51 9.73
C SER A 101 3.65 24.41 10.90
N THR A 102 2.34 24.70 11.01
CA THR A 102 1.78 25.44 12.16
C THR A 102 1.98 24.67 13.48
N SER A 103 1.84 23.34 13.47
CA SER A 103 2.00 22.52 14.67
C SER A 103 3.45 22.35 15.14
N GLN A 104 4.46 22.60 14.29
CA GLN A 104 5.88 22.48 14.66
C GLN A 104 6.50 23.77 15.23
N THR A 105 5.85 24.94 15.09
CA THR A 105 6.38 26.22 15.62
C THR A 105 5.99 26.47 17.09
N SER A 106 5.31 25.54 17.74
CA SER A 106 4.93 25.66 19.16
C SER A 106 5.23 24.36 19.92
N ILE A 107 6.51 23.99 20.00
CA ILE A 107 7.00 23.10 21.05
C ILE A 107 8.02 23.91 21.86
N PRO A 108 7.70 24.36 23.09
CA PRO A 108 8.69 24.91 24.01
C PRO A 108 9.70 23.84 24.47
#